data_AF-A0A3N9NRN0-F1
#
_entry.id   AF-A0A3N9NRN0-F1
#
_cell.length_a   1.000
_cell.length_b   1.000
_cell.length_c   1.000
_cell.angle_alpha   90.00
_cell.angle_beta   90.00
_cell.angle_gamma   90.00
#
_symmetry.space_group_name_H-M   'P 1'
#
loop_
_entity.id
_entity.type
_entity.pdbx_description
1 polymer ?
#
loop_
_entity_poly.entity_id
_entity_poly.type
_entity_poly.pdbx_seq_one_letter_code
_entity_poly.pdbx_strand_id
1 'polypeptide(L)'
;MNWKLMVKRSIPQPFLNRVLLTFPFLYRTKVVNYETNFLTDDIDDLLSQLDYVLPMEGNIIECGSSRCGASIIMGNHLRSKHIPKKIYACDSFEGFNPDELEKEKAAGLTKATKNSFTSTSYEYVKSKIKRLGLADTVIPVKGFFQDTLPGIKSKFCFALIDCDLRDSILYCAETLWPDLDKGARILFHDYTEEEFQGARLAIDHFVDTYNKEIDEHGLLKNLYMVKKA
;
A
#
# COMPACT_ATOMS: atom_id res chain seq x y z
N MET A 1 -11.07 25.04 -0.82
CA MET A 1 -10.35 24.88 0.47
C MET A 1 -11.02 23.74 1.23
N ASN A 2 -10.36 22.58 1.32
CA ASN A 2 -10.99 21.33 1.75
C ASN A 2 -11.19 21.32 3.28
N TRP A 3 -12.43 21.38 3.76
CA TRP A 3 -12.76 21.30 5.20
C TRP A 3 -12.12 20.08 5.88
N LYS A 4 -11.92 18.97 5.14
CA LYS A 4 -11.19 17.78 5.61
C LYS A 4 -9.75 18.08 6.02
N LEU A 5 -9.05 18.98 5.31
CA LEU A 5 -7.69 19.42 5.65
C LEU A 5 -7.66 20.33 6.89
N MET A 6 -8.69 21.16 7.09
CA MET A 6 -8.82 21.99 8.29
C MET A 6 -9.07 21.16 9.55
N VAL A 7 -10.00 20.19 9.52
CA VAL A 7 -10.27 19.33 10.69
C VAL A 7 -9.09 18.41 11.00
N LYS A 8 -8.41 17.85 9.98
CA LYS A 8 -7.16 17.08 10.16
C LYS A 8 -6.04 17.89 10.84
N ARG A 9 -6.02 19.22 10.66
CA ARG A 9 -5.00 20.11 11.26
C ARG A 9 -5.33 20.58 12.68
N SER A 10 -6.59 20.50 13.11
CA SER A 10 -7.02 21.07 14.42
C SER A 10 -7.12 20.04 15.55
N ILE A 11 -7.16 18.74 15.24
CA ILE A 11 -7.29 17.67 16.25
C ILE A 11 -5.97 16.90 16.35
N PRO A 12 -5.35 16.80 17.54
CA PRO A 12 -4.14 15.99 17.72
C PRO A 12 -4.38 14.54 17.27
N GLN A 13 -3.50 14.02 16.41
CA GLN A 13 -3.62 12.67 15.86
C GLN A 13 -3.77 11.57 16.95
N PRO A 14 -3.05 11.62 18.10
CA PRO A 14 -3.25 10.64 19.17
C PRO A 14 -4.67 10.63 19.76
N PHE A 15 -5.31 11.80 19.85
CA PHE A 15 -6.69 11.91 20.29
C PHE A 15 -7.65 11.29 19.28
N LEU A 16 -7.48 11.62 17.99
CA LEU A 16 -8.29 11.04 16.91
C LEU A 16 -8.14 9.51 16.87
N ASN A 17 -6.92 8.99 17.01
CA ASN A 17 -6.65 7.55 17.10
C ASN A 17 -7.47 6.89 18.22
N ARG A 18 -7.48 7.50 19.42
CA ARG A 18 -8.23 6.99 20.57
C ARG A 18 -9.74 6.98 20.31
N VAL A 19 -10.28 8.04 19.71
CA VAL A 19 -11.71 8.12 19.34
C VAL A 19 -12.07 7.01 18.35
N LEU A 20 -11.29 6.84 17.29
CA LEU A 20 -11.56 5.82 16.27
C LEU A 20 -11.47 4.39 16.82
N LEU A 21 -10.49 4.11 17.69
CA LEU A 21 -10.38 2.81 18.35
C LEU A 21 -11.50 2.53 19.36
N THR A 22 -12.05 3.58 19.98
CA THR A 22 -13.19 3.48 20.90
C THR A 22 -14.50 3.24 20.15
N PHE A 23 -14.65 3.84 18.97
CA PHE A 23 -15.85 3.78 18.14
C PHE A 23 -15.55 3.25 16.73
N PRO A 24 -15.32 1.93 16.54
CA PRO A 24 -14.85 1.38 15.27
C PRO A 24 -15.78 1.60 14.07
N PHE A 25 -17.07 1.84 14.29
CA PHE A 25 -18.02 2.16 13.21
C PHE A 25 -17.62 3.44 12.46
N LEU A 26 -16.90 4.37 13.11
CA LEU A 26 -16.44 5.62 12.50
C LEU A 26 -15.49 5.37 11.33
N TYR A 27 -14.71 4.28 11.34
CA TYR A 27 -13.84 3.92 10.23
C TYR A 27 -14.60 3.71 8.91
N ARG A 28 -15.88 3.31 8.97
CA ARG A 28 -16.70 3.05 7.78
C ARG A 28 -17.34 4.30 7.17
N THR A 29 -17.21 5.45 7.84
CA THR A 29 -17.79 6.70 7.34
C THR A 29 -17.04 7.16 6.09
N LYS A 30 -17.72 7.81 5.15
CA LYS A 30 -17.09 8.41 3.95
C LYS A 30 -16.00 9.46 4.27
N VAL A 31 -15.96 9.94 5.52
CA VAL A 31 -14.98 10.91 5.98
C VAL A 31 -13.67 10.23 6.39
N VAL A 32 -13.76 9.15 7.17
CA VAL A 32 -12.59 8.41 7.63
C VAL A 32 -12.14 7.41 6.58
N ASN A 33 -13.08 6.68 5.96
CA ASN A 33 -12.87 5.69 4.91
C ASN A 33 -11.69 4.74 5.19
N TYR A 34 -11.68 4.12 6.37
CA TYR A 34 -10.58 3.28 6.85
C TYR A 34 -9.21 3.95 6.82
N GLU A 35 -9.16 5.27 6.70
CA GLU A 35 -7.95 6.08 6.64
C GLU A 35 -7.07 5.79 5.42
N THR A 36 -7.67 5.35 4.31
CA THR A 36 -6.97 5.29 3.02
C THR A 36 -6.82 6.68 2.40
N ASN A 37 -5.76 6.88 1.62
CA ASN A 37 -5.59 8.04 0.76
C ASN A 37 -6.15 7.83 -0.65
N PHE A 38 -6.55 6.60 -0.98
CA PHE A 38 -7.10 6.26 -2.29
C PHE A 38 -8.38 7.04 -2.58
N LEU A 39 -8.52 7.48 -3.82
CA LEU A 39 -9.78 7.99 -4.34
C LEU A 39 -10.77 6.83 -4.54
N THR A 40 -12.05 7.16 -4.70
CA THR A 40 -13.09 6.13 -4.93
C THR A 40 -12.74 5.26 -6.15
N ASP A 41 -12.34 5.90 -7.24
CA ASP A 41 -11.96 5.22 -8.48
C ASP A 41 -10.76 4.29 -8.29
N ASP A 42 -9.78 4.67 -7.46
CA ASP A 42 -8.61 3.82 -7.18
C ASP A 42 -9.01 2.60 -6.35
N ILE A 43 -9.97 2.74 -5.44
CA ILE A 43 -10.52 1.62 -4.67
C ILE A 43 -11.25 0.64 -5.61
N ASP A 44 -12.04 1.15 -6.54
CA ASP A 44 -12.75 0.32 -7.51
C ASP A 44 -11.77 -0.44 -8.42
N ASP A 45 -10.74 0.24 -8.92
CA ASP A 45 -9.67 -0.38 -9.71
C ASP A 45 -8.90 -1.42 -8.87
N LEU A 46 -8.49 -1.08 -7.64
CA LEU A 46 -7.82 -2.00 -6.72
C LEU A 46 -8.63 -3.29 -6.50
N LEU A 47 -9.91 -3.17 -6.16
CA LEU A 47 -10.77 -4.32 -5.88
C LEU A 47 -11.07 -5.13 -7.16
N SER A 48 -11.22 -4.46 -8.30
CA SER A 48 -11.38 -5.11 -9.60
C SER A 48 -10.16 -5.96 -9.94
N GLN A 49 -8.95 -5.40 -9.83
CA GLN A 49 -7.71 -6.13 -10.12
C GLN A 49 -7.46 -7.26 -9.13
N LEU A 50 -7.79 -7.05 -7.86
CA LEU A 50 -7.75 -8.10 -6.83
C LEU A 50 -8.68 -9.27 -7.21
N ASP A 51 -9.90 -8.98 -7.68
CA ASP A 51 -10.89 -10.01 -8.05
C ASP A 51 -10.40 -10.97 -9.15
N TYR A 52 -9.61 -10.49 -10.10
CA TYR A 52 -9.03 -11.34 -11.15
C TYR A 52 -8.09 -12.42 -10.62
N VAL A 53 -7.42 -12.17 -9.49
CA VAL A 53 -6.41 -13.08 -8.93
C VAL A 53 -6.90 -13.86 -7.71
N LEU A 54 -8.11 -13.57 -7.19
CA LEU A 54 -8.68 -14.33 -6.06
C LEU A 54 -8.80 -15.85 -6.30
N PRO A 55 -9.09 -16.35 -7.51
CA PRO A 55 -9.12 -17.79 -7.78
C PRO A 55 -7.73 -18.46 -7.74
N MET A 56 -6.64 -17.70 -7.86
CA MET A 56 -5.28 -18.24 -7.86
C MET A 56 -4.84 -18.66 -6.46
N GLU A 57 -3.81 -19.50 -6.32
CA GLU A 57 -3.16 -19.73 -5.02
C GLU A 57 -2.29 -18.53 -4.62
N GLY A 58 -1.88 -18.44 -3.35
CA GLY A 58 -1.02 -17.36 -2.85
C GLY A 58 -1.75 -16.27 -2.07
N ASN A 59 -0.98 -15.51 -1.30
CA ASN A 59 -1.47 -14.42 -0.46
C ASN A 59 -1.36 -13.07 -1.19
N ILE A 60 -1.74 -12.01 -0.48
CA ILE A 60 -1.67 -10.63 -0.95
C ILE A 60 -0.61 -9.90 -0.11
N ILE A 61 0.09 -8.96 -0.73
CA ILE A 61 1.02 -8.07 -0.03
C ILE A 61 0.77 -6.61 -0.42
N GLU A 62 0.92 -5.71 0.55
CA GLU A 62 0.93 -4.26 0.38
C GLU A 62 2.26 -3.73 0.90
N CYS A 63 3.02 -3.00 0.08
CA CYS A 63 4.25 -2.33 0.46
C CYS A 63 3.98 -0.83 0.55
N GLY A 64 4.11 -0.26 1.76
CA GLY A 64 3.71 1.12 2.05
C GLY A 64 2.31 1.21 2.65
N SER A 65 1.99 0.35 3.63
CA SER A 65 0.63 0.25 4.15
C SER A 65 0.16 1.45 5.00
N SER A 66 1.06 2.27 5.52
CA SER A 66 0.80 3.45 6.35
C SER A 66 -0.19 3.18 7.52
N ARG A 67 -1.46 3.57 7.38
CA ARG A 67 -2.53 3.33 8.37
C ARG A 67 -3.32 2.04 8.10
N CYS A 68 -2.81 1.20 7.20
CA CYS A 68 -3.40 -0.02 6.66
C CYS A 68 -4.79 0.21 6.03
N GLY A 69 -5.00 1.35 5.38
CA GLY A 69 -6.29 1.73 4.80
C GLY A 69 -6.74 0.79 3.68
N ALA A 70 -5.91 0.68 2.63
CA ALA A 70 -6.18 -0.21 1.51
C ALA A 70 -6.11 -1.70 1.93
N SER A 71 -5.16 -2.10 2.77
CA SER A 71 -5.18 -3.42 3.45
C SER A 71 -6.52 -3.78 4.12
N ILE A 72 -7.14 -2.85 4.85
CA ILE A 72 -8.43 -3.10 5.51
C ILE A 72 -9.56 -3.19 4.50
N ILE A 73 -9.54 -2.37 3.43
CA ILE A 73 -10.52 -2.42 2.35
C ILE A 73 -10.44 -3.77 1.64
N MET A 74 -9.24 -4.20 1.23
CA MET A 74 -9.01 -5.53 0.66
C MET A 74 -9.44 -6.64 1.64
N GLY A 75 -9.08 -6.55 2.92
CA GLY A 75 -9.45 -7.55 3.93
C GLY A 75 -10.97 -7.68 4.14
N ASN A 76 -11.70 -6.57 4.12
CA ASN A 76 -13.16 -6.59 4.16
C ASN A 76 -13.77 -7.23 2.90
N HIS A 77 -13.17 -7.00 1.74
CA HIS A 77 -13.59 -7.59 0.47
C HIS A 77 -13.36 -9.11 0.43
N LEU A 78 -12.20 -9.57 0.91
CA LEU A 78 -11.94 -11.01 1.08
C LEU A 78 -12.96 -11.65 2.03
N ARG A 79 -13.24 -11.00 3.16
CA ARG A 79 -14.19 -11.50 4.16
C ARG A 79 -15.61 -11.59 3.61
N SER A 80 -16.08 -10.59 2.83
CA SER A 80 -17.43 -10.64 2.25
C SER A 80 -17.58 -11.77 1.22
N LYS A 81 -16.49 -12.15 0.56
CA LYS A 81 -16.42 -13.24 -0.41
C LYS A 81 -16.00 -14.58 0.19
N HIS A 82 -15.78 -14.65 1.51
CA HIS A 82 -15.31 -15.85 2.23
C HIS A 82 -13.99 -16.42 1.67
N ILE A 83 -13.08 -15.55 1.22
CA ILE A 83 -11.78 -15.95 0.66
C ILE A 83 -10.73 -16.03 1.78
N PRO A 84 -10.13 -17.21 2.05
CA PRO A 84 -9.22 -17.40 3.18
C PRO A 84 -7.76 -17.03 2.84
N LYS A 85 -7.53 -15.85 2.25
CA LYS A 85 -6.19 -15.32 1.96
C LYS A 85 -5.72 -14.37 3.05
N LYS A 86 -4.41 -14.29 3.24
CA LYS A 86 -3.76 -13.30 4.11
C LYS A 86 -3.28 -12.09 3.31
N ILE A 87 -3.26 -10.94 3.95
CA ILE A 87 -2.71 -9.68 3.44
C ILE A 87 -1.53 -9.30 4.34
N TYR A 88 -0.33 -9.24 3.78
CA TYR A 88 0.86 -8.76 4.48
C TYR A 88 0.97 -7.25 4.26
N ALA A 89 0.73 -6.46 5.30
CA ALA A 89 0.72 -5.00 5.25
C ALA A 89 2.08 -4.47 5.75
N CYS A 90 3.00 -4.21 4.83
CA CYS A 90 4.39 -3.90 5.12
C CYS A 90 4.60 -2.39 5.18
N ASP A 91 5.23 -1.90 6.25
CA ASP A 91 5.58 -0.48 6.42
C ASP A 91 6.63 -0.32 7.52
N SER A 92 7.41 0.76 7.47
CA SER A 92 8.29 1.12 8.59
C SER A 92 7.49 1.53 9.84
N PHE A 93 6.29 2.09 9.62
CA PHE A 93 5.48 2.86 10.55
C PHE A 93 6.23 4.04 11.18
N GLU A 94 7.29 4.47 10.50
CA GLU A 94 8.26 5.49 10.93
C GLU A 94 8.50 6.54 9.82
N GLY A 95 7.83 6.40 8.67
CA GLY A 95 7.99 7.25 7.49
C GLY A 95 9.10 6.76 6.56
N PHE A 96 9.63 7.67 5.74
CA PHE A 96 10.64 7.35 4.74
C PHE A 96 12.01 7.01 5.34
N ASN A 97 12.77 6.18 4.63
CA ASN A 97 14.19 6.03 4.89
C ASN A 97 14.88 7.40 4.65
N PRO A 98 15.64 7.94 5.62
CA PRO A 98 16.25 9.26 5.49
C PRO A 98 17.21 9.39 4.29
N ASP A 99 18.03 8.36 4.03
CA ASP A 99 19.04 8.40 2.97
C ASP A 99 18.39 8.37 1.59
N GLU A 100 17.36 7.53 1.44
CA GLU A 100 16.54 7.45 0.22
C GLU A 100 15.83 8.79 -0.05
N LEU A 101 15.20 9.36 0.96
CA LEU A 101 14.49 10.63 0.84
C LEU A 101 15.44 11.77 0.43
N GLU A 102 16.62 11.85 1.04
CA GLU A 102 17.60 12.90 0.69
C GLU A 102 18.15 12.71 -0.74
N LYS A 103 18.37 11.47 -1.19
CA LYS A 103 18.74 11.16 -2.58
C LYS A 103 17.65 11.63 -3.56
N GLU A 104 16.38 11.40 -3.24
CA GLU A 104 15.26 11.75 -4.12
C GLU A 104 15.02 13.26 -4.19
N LYS A 105 15.15 13.96 -3.05
CA LYS A 105 15.17 15.43 -2.99
C LYS A 105 16.31 16.04 -3.78
N ALA A 106 17.53 15.50 -3.64
CA ALA A 106 18.70 15.98 -4.37
C ALA A 106 18.52 15.85 -5.89
N ALA A 107 17.75 14.85 -6.33
CA ALA A 107 17.35 14.69 -7.73
C ALA A 107 16.17 15.58 -8.16
N GLY A 108 15.56 16.34 -7.25
CA GLY A 108 14.42 17.21 -7.52
C GLY A 108 13.10 16.47 -7.77
N LEU A 109 13.00 15.20 -7.36
CA LEU A 109 11.87 14.31 -7.67
C LEU A 109 10.75 14.35 -6.62
N THR A 110 10.99 14.98 -5.46
CA THR A 110 10.00 15.15 -4.39
C THR A 110 10.27 16.40 -3.54
N LYS A 111 9.22 16.93 -2.92
CA LYS A 111 9.29 17.99 -1.88
C LYS A 111 8.87 17.45 -0.51
N ALA A 112 8.69 16.14 -0.37
CA ALA A 112 8.37 15.49 0.88
C ALA A 112 9.42 15.81 1.95
N THR A 113 9.01 15.77 3.22
CA THR A 113 9.90 16.07 4.34
C THR A 113 10.12 14.82 5.18
N LYS A 114 11.10 14.84 6.08
CA LYS A 114 11.31 13.76 7.05
C LYS A 114 10.13 13.49 7.98
N ASN A 115 9.15 14.41 8.04
CA ASN A 115 7.92 14.27 8.82
C ASN A 115 6.75 13.75 7.96
N SER A 116 6.96 13.53 6.66
CA SER A 116 5.96 12.90 5.81
C SER A 116 5.73 11.46 6.26
N PHE A 117 4.46 11.02 6.26
CA PHE A 117 4.05 9.66 6.64
C PHE A 117 4.38 9.21 8.08
N THR A 118 4.80 10.11 8.98
CA THR A 118 5.10 9.78 10.38
C THR A 118 3.88 9.87 11.32
N SER A 119 2.66 9.97 10.77
CA SER A 119 1.42 10.22 11.54
C SER A 119 0.78 8.96 12.15
N THR A 120 1.44 7.81 12.03
CA THR A 120 0.94 6.50 12.44
C THR A 120 1.96 5.78 13.33
N SER A 121 1.58 4.62 13.86
CA SER A 121 2.49 3.72 14.55
C SER A 121 2.02 2.28 14.40
N TYR A 122 2.95 1.34 14.52
CA TYR A 122 2.65 -0.09 14.49
C TYR A 122 1.58 -0.50 15.51
N GLU A 123 1.67 0.01 16.74
CA GLU A 123 0.71 -0.30 17.81
C GLU A 123 -0.70 0.20 17.50
N TYR A 124 -0.81 1.36 16.86
CA TYR A 124 -2.10 1.90 16.43
C TYR A 124 -2.72 1.00 15.36
N VAL A 125 -1.99 0.66 14.30
CA VAL A 125 -2.55 -0.14 13.20
C VAL A 125 -2.89 -1.56 13.64
N LYS A 126 -2.07 -2.18 14.50
CA LYS A 126 -2.34 -3.49 15.10
C LYS A 126 -3.62 -3.46 15.92
N SER A 127 -3.81 -2.41 16.73
CA SER A 127 -5.04 -2.21 17.51
C SER A 127 -6.25 -2.01 16.61
N LYS A 128 -6.11 -1.22 15.54
CA LYS A 128 -7.17 -0.95 14.56
C LYS A 128 -7.61 -2.22 13.84
N ILE A 129 -6.67 -3.00 13.30
CA ILE A 129 -6.92 -4.28 12.63
C ILE A 129 -7.70 -5.23 13.54
N LYS A 130 -7.26 -5.35 14.82
CA LYS A 130 -7.96 -6.16 15.82
C LYS A 130 -9.38 -5.65 16.10
N ARG A 131 -9.55 -4.34 16.29
CA ARG A 131 -10.87 -3.71 16.55
C ARG A 131 -11.86 -3.88 15.41
N LEU A 132 -11.36 -4.00 14.17
CA LEU A 132 -12.17 -4.22 12.98
C LEU A 132 -12.42 -5.71 12.66
N GLY A 133 -11.90 -6.61 13.49
CA GLY A 133 -12.08 -8.07 13.34
C GLY A 133 -11.39 -8.62 12.09
N LEU A 134 -10.18 -8.13 11.80
CA LEU A 134 -9.37 -8.53 10.64
C LEU A 134 -8.01 -9.11 11.04
N ALA A 135 -7.81 -9.46 12.32
CA ALA A 135 -6.52 -9.95 12.82
C ALA A 135 -6.03 -11.26 12.17
N ASP A 136 -6.96 -12.09 11.68
CA ASP A 136 -6.63 -13.33 10.97
C ASP A 136 -6.41 -13.13 9.47
N THR A 137 -6.73 -11.93 8.95
CA THR A 137 -6.67 -11.60 7.51
C THR A 137 -5.54 -10.63 7.21
N VAL A 138 -5.33 -9.58 8.01
CA VAL A 138 -4.32 -8.54 7.77
C VAL A 138 -3.19 -8.67 8.80
N ILE A 139 -1.98 -8.92 8.30
CA ILE A 139 -0.75 -9.12 9.07
C ILE A 139 0.13 -7.87 8.89
N PRO A 140 0.16 -6.94 9.86
CA PRO A 140 1.06 -5.80 9.78
C PRO A 140 2.51 -6.24 10.03
N VAL A 141 3.41 -5.87 9.12
CA VAL A 141 4.85 -6.17 9.16
C VAL A 141 5.60 -4.86 9.34
N LYS A 142 6.27 -4.71 10.50
CA LYS A 142 7.02 -3.49 10.84
C LYS A 142 8.47 -3.60 10.39
N GLY A 143 8.94 -2.62 9.64
CA GLY A 143 10.34 -2.40 9.30
C GLY A 143 10.51 -1.89 7.88
N PHE A 144 11.74 -1.50 7.52
CA PHE A 144 12.05 -1.17 6.13
C PHE A 144 11.99 -2.43 5.26
N PHE A 145 11.69 -2.25 3.98
CA PHE A 145 11.44 -3.36 3.07
C PHE A 145 12.66 -4.29 2.96
N GLN A 146 13.87 -3.73 2.97
CA GLN A 146 15.14 -4.46 2.91
C GLN A 146 15.36 -5.39 4.10
N ASP A 147 14.82 -5.02 5.26
CA ASP A 147 14.96 -5.78 6.50
C ASP A 147 13.84 -6.83 6.67
N THR A 148 12.71 -6.64 5.97
CA THR A 148 11.47 -7.39 6.25
C THR A 148 11.07 -8.33 5.14
N LEU A 149 11.08 -7.89 3.87
CA LEU A 149 10.63 -8.71 2.73
C LEU A 149 11.38 -10.04 2.61
N PRO A 150 12.72 -10.14 2.77
CA PRO A 150 13.43 -11.42 2.68
C PRO A 150 12.98 -12.46 3.72
N GLY A 151 12.44 -12.00 4.86
CA GLY A 151 11.94 -12.83 5.96
C GLY A 151 10.53 -13.38 5.73
N ILE A 152 9.75 -12.81 4.80
CA ILE A 152 8.38 -13.22 4.56
C ILE A 152 8.38 -14.48 3.68
N LYS A 153 8.07 -15.64 4.28
CA LYS A 153 7.98 -16.92 3.57
C LYS A 153 6.54 -17.18 3.14
N SER A 154 6.14 -16.58 2.02
CA SER A 154 4.81 -16.74 1.42
C SER A 154 4.89 -16.65 -0.10
N LYS A 155 4.02 -17.38 -0.80
CA LYS A 155 3.70 -17.08 -2.20
C LYS A 155 2.71 -15.94 -2.29
N PHE A 156 2.75 -15.18 -3.38
CA PHE A 156 1.84 -14.07 -3.61
C PHE A 156 1.16 -14.18 -4.98
N CYS A 157 -0.12 -13.82 -5.02
CA CYS A 157 -0.87 -13.65 -6.27
C CYS A 157 -1.18 -12.18 -6.58
N PHE A 158 -0.96 -11.30 -5.61
CA PHE A 158 -1.22 -9.88 -5.72
C PHE A 158 -0.22 -9.09 -4.88
N ALA A 159 0.34 -8.03 -5.48
CA ALA A 159 1.09 -7.02 -4.75
C ALA A 159 0.50 -5.63 -5.02
N LEU A 160 0.29 -4.86 -3.97
CA LEU A 160 0.09 -3.41 -4.04
C LEU A 160 1.39 -2.73 -3.59
N ILE A 161 1.98 -1.90 -4.43
CA ILE A 161 3.20 -1.14 -4.14
C ILE A 161 2.83 0.35 -4.13
N ASP A 162 2.83 0.94 -2.94
CA ASP A 162 2.39 2.31 -2.61
C ASP A 162 3.35 2.92 -1.59
N CYS A 163 4.62 3.03 -1.97
CA CYS A 163 5.70 3.48 -1.09
C CYS A 163 6.43 4.75 -1.58
N ASP A 164 5.84 5.43 -2.56
CA ASP A 164 6.20 6.75 -3.12
C ASP A 164 7.59 6.85 -3.77
N LEU A 165 8.65 6.45 -3.06
CA LEU A 165 10.04 6.69 -3.44
C LEU A 165 10.58 5.63 -4.40
N ARG A 166 11.45 6.08 -5.31
CA ARG A 166 11.94 5.26 -6.42
C ARG A 166 12.65 3.98 -5.96
N ASP A 167 13.56 4.09 -5.00
CA ASP A 167 14.40 2.95 -4.61
C ASP A 167 13.56 1.90 -3.84
N SER A 168 12.59 2.34 -3.05
CA SER A 168 11.62 1.50 -2.33
C SER A 168 10.67 0.78 -3.29
N ILE A 169 10.16 1.46 -4.31
CA ILE A 169 9.29 0.85 -5.33
C ILE A 169 10.06 -0.24 -6.09
N LEU A 170 11.26 0.06 -6.59
CA LEU A 170 12.10 -0.91 -7.28
C LEU A 170 12.43 -2.10 -6.39
N TYR A 171 12.89 -1.85 -5.16
CA TYR A 171 13.24 -2.92 -4.23
C TYR A 171 12.07 -3.85 -3.96
N CYS A 172 10.87 -3.31 -3.70
CA CYS A 172 9.68 -4.12 -3.47
C CYS A 172 9.30 -4.93 -4.71
N ALA A 173 9.27 -4.29 -5.88
CA ALA A 173 8.87 -4.95 -7.12
C ALA A 173 9.83 -6.07 -7.50
N GLU A 174 11.14 -5.81 -7.48
CA GLU A 174 12.18 -6.78 -7.83
C GLU A 174 12.30 -7.91 -6.82
N THR A 175 12.06 -7.64 -5.53
CA THR A 175 12.07 -8.69 -4.49
C THR A 175 10.87 -9.60 -4.62
N LEU A 176 9.69 -9.06 -4.93
CA LEU A 176 8.45 -9.84 -5.01
C LEU A 176 8.28 -10.54 -6.35
N TRP A 177 8.78 -9.97 -7.45
CA TRP A 177 8.54 -10.47 -8.79
C TRP A 177 8.89 -11.96 -8.97
N PRO A 178 10.02 -12.49 -8.49
CA PRO A 178 10.35 -13.90 -8.62
C PRO A 178 9.35 -14.85 -7.95
N ASP A 179 8.76 -14.42 -6.83
CA ASP A 179 7.84 -15.24 -6.00
C ASP A 179 6.37 -15.14 -6.44
N LEU A 180 6.06 -14.30 -7.44
CA LEU A 180 4.74 -14.21 -8.05
C LEU A 180 4.53 -15.35 -9.07
N ASP A 181 3.39 -16.04 -8.98
CA ASP A 181 3.00 -17.07 -9.96
C ASP A 181 2.50 -16.42 -11.27
N LYS A 182 2.50 -17.20 -12.37
CA LYS A 182 1.92 -16.78 -13.67
C LYS A 182 0.49 -16.26 -13.50
N GLY A 183 0.19 -15.10 -14.08
CA GLY A 183 -1.11 -14.43 -14.00
C GLY A 183 -1.28 -13.55 -12.77
N ALA A 184 -0.34 -13.56 -11.82
CA ALA A 184 -0.35 -12.67 -10.67
C ALA A 184 -0.21 -11.21 -11.13
N ARG A 185 -0.68 -10.29 -10.30
CA ARG A 185 -0.68 -8.86 -10.61
C ARG A 185 0.07 -8.04 -9.59
N ILE A 186 0.81 -7.05 -10.07
CA ILE A 186 1.29 -5.92 -9.28
C ILE A 186 0.45 -4.69 -9.66
N LEU A 187 -0.05 -3.99 -8.65
CA LEU A 187 -0.53 -2.64 -8.78
C LEU A 187 0.47 -1.69 -8.15
N PHE A 188 0.88 -0.69 -8.91
CA PHE A 188 1.68 0.42 -8.44
C PHE A 188 0.79 1.65 -8.27
N HIS A 189 0.95 2.34 -7.14
CA HIS A 189 0.43 3.68 -6.94
C HIS A 189 1.45 4.73 -7.44
N ASP A 190 1.10 6.01 -7.36
CA ASP A 190 1.97 7.17 -7.61
C ASP A 190 2.52 7.37 -9.04
N TYR A 191 2.17 6.52 -10.00
CA TYR A 191 2.69 6.64 -11.38
C TYR A 191 2.43 8.01 -12.02
N THR A 192 1.29 8.64 -11.68
CA THR A 192 0.89 9.96 -12.17
C THR A 192 1.09 11.08 -11.14
N GLU A 193 1.71 10.80 -9.98
CA GLU A 193 1.84 11.78 -8.89
C GLU A 193 3.03 12.72 -9.11
N GLU A 194 2.74 14.01 -9.20
CA GLU A 194 3.76 15.05 -9.46
C GLU A 194 4.66 15.32 -8.24
N GLU A 195 4.24 14.94 -7.04
CA GLU A 195 5.03 15.08 -5.82
C GLU A 195 6.06 13.93 -5.63
N PHE A 196 5.86 12.81 -6.32
CA PHE A 196 6.68 11.60 -6.24
C PHE A 196 7.08 11.11 -7.63
N GLN A 197 7.79 11.96 -8.36
CA GLN A 197 8.13 11.70 -9.77
C GLN A 197 9.09 10.49 -9.93
N GLY A 198 9.79 10.08 -8.87
CA GLY A 198 10.60 8.88 -8.86
C GLY A 198 9.81 7.59 -8.99
N ALA A 199 8.53 7.58 -8.58
CA ALA A 199 7.65 6.42 -8.74
C ALA A 199 7.50 6.01 -10.20
N ARG A 200 7.17 6.97 -11.07
CA ARG A 200 7.09 6.72 -12.52
C ARG A 200 8.39 6.15 -13.07
N LEU A 201 9.54 6.72 -12.69
CA LEU A 201 10.85 6.25 -13.15
C LEU A 201 11.16 4.81 -12.70
N ALA A 202 10.78 4.46 -11.46
CA ALA A 202 10.90 3.10 -10.95
C ALA A 202 10.03 2.10 -11.74
N ILE A 203 8.78 2.46 -11.96
CA ILE A 203 7.80 1.62 -12.65
C ILE A 203 8.21 1.40 -14.11
N ASP A 204 8.61 2.45 -14.81
CA ASP A 204 9.11 2.38 -16.19
C ASP A 204 10.35 1.46 -16.26
N HIS A 205 11.31 1.65 -15.35
CA HIS A 205 12.50 0.80 -15.28
C HIS A 205 12.16 -0.67 -15.03
N PHE A 206 11.23 -0.95 -14.11
CA PHE A 206 10.78 -2.30 -13.82
C PHE A 206 10.13 -2.96 -15.04
N VAL A 207 9.21 -2.25 -15.70
CA VAL A 207 8.52 -2.74 -16.90
C VAL A 207 9.53 -3.03 -18.02
N ASP A 208 10.48 -2.13 -18.26
CA ASP A 208 11.52 -2.32 -19.28
C ASP A 208 12.41 -3.52 -18.98
N THR A 209 12.79 -3.70 -17.70
CA THR A 209 13.67 -4.78 -17.26
C THR A 209 13.00 -6.15 -17.39
N TYR A 210 11.72 -6.26 -17.02
CA TYR A 210 10.99 -7.54 -16.99
C TYR A 210 10.04 -7.72 -18.19
N ASN A 211 10.19 -6.95 -19.27
CA ASN A 211 9.25 -6.93 -20.40
C ASN A 211 8.93 -8.32 -21.01
N LYS A 212 9.88 -9.26 -21.00
CA LYS A 212 9.70 -10.63 -21.51
C LYS A 212 8.88 -11.54 -20.58
N GLU A 213 8.74 -11.14 -19.33
CA GLU A 213 8.00 -11.85 -18.28
C GLU A 213 6.64 -11.21 -17.97
N ILE A 214 6.33 -10.09 -18.64
CA ILE A 214 5.07 -9.36 -18.49
C ILE A 214 4.11 -9.76 -19.62
N ASP A 215 2.91 -10.19 -19.26
CA ASP A 215 1.83 -10.54 -20.21
C ASP A 215 1.03 -9.31 -20.62
N GLU A 216 0.74 -8.44 -19.65
CA GLU A 216 -0.07 -7.25 -19.83
C GLU A 216 0.40 -6.20 -18.82
N HIS A 217 0.50 -4.94 -19.25
CA HIS A 217 0.70 -3.84 -18.33
C HIS A 217 0.09 -2.55 -18.89
N GLY A 218 -0.21 -1.60 -18.02
CA GLY A 218 -0.69 -0.30 -18.44
C GLY A 218 -1.23 0.54 -17.30
N LEU A 219 -1.36 1.82 -17.58
CA LEU A 219 -2.05 2.75 -16.70
C LEU A 219 -3.56 2.45 -16.74
N LEU A 220 -4.16 2.26 -15.57
CA LEU A 220 -5.60 2.26 -15.40
C LEU A 220 -6.07 3.72 -15.36
N LYS A 221 -6.43 4.23 -14.19
CA LYS A 221 -6.64 5.66 -13.94
C LYS A 221 -5.40 6.26 -13.27
N ASN A 222 -5.30 6.10 -11.95
CA ASN A 222 -4.13 6.55 -11.18
C ASN A 222 -3.22 5.40 -10.74
N LEU A 223 -3.65 4.15 -10.98
CA LEU A 223 -2.88 2.94 -10.68
C LEU A 223 -2.26 2.38 -11.96
N TYR A 224 -1.01 1.96 -11.88
CA TYR A 224 -0.34 1.25 -12.97
C TYR A 224 -0.35 -0.25 -12.70
N MET A 225 -0.89 -1.03 -13.63
CA MET A 225 -1.04 -2.47 -13.49
C MET A 225 0.02 -3.21 -14.29
N VAL A 226 0.59 -4.26 -13.71
CA VAL A 226 1.45 -5.23 -14.38
C VAL A 226 0.96 -6.64 -14.06
N LYS A 227 0.83 -7.48 -15.09
CA LYS A 227 0.44 -8.89 -15.00
C LYS A 227 1.61 -9.78 -15.44
N LYS A 228 1.96 -10.74 -14.61
CA LYS A 228 3.03 -11.71 -14.91
C LYS A 228 2.58 -12.76 -15.93
N ALA A 229 3.47 -13.11 -16.86
CA ALA A 229 3.28 -14.08 -17.93
C ALA A 229 3.35 -15.54 -17.51
#